data_AF-A0A2G5EST6-F1
#
_entry.id   AF-A0A2G5EST6-F1
#
_cell.length_a   1.000
_cell.length_b   1.000
_cell.length_c   1.000
_cell.angle_alpha   90.00
_cell.angle_beta   90.00
_cell.angle_gamma   90.00
#
_symmetry.space_group_name_H-M   'P 1'
#
loop_
_entity.id
_entity.type
_entity.pdbx_description
1 polymer ?
#
loop_
_entity_poly.entity_id
_entity_poly.type
_entity_poly.pdbx_seq_one_letter_code
_entity_poly.pdbx_strand_id
1 'polypeptide(L)'
;MVLRLWWINLKVPLISLFILLECSILTATALLRLNHTLREVIDRVNEKGGPYIGLVMAYSAEAHELQSSGIFIPNSINPWVDLSGRRFNVGSIREVNVIYVMSGQRRLNAGITVQILLDVFDIRGIVHYGTAGSANDSLSFGDVSIPKYVAFTGSWNWKKFNSQKTHLDELIFGEYDLPQKGGNLLRGLEFKTEEFYSVGEPMKQVFWLEMDPLWFNVAARLQVS
;
A
#
# COMPACT_ATOMS: atom_id res chain seq x y z
N MET A 1 8.29 -65.63 12.37
CA MET A 1 8.99 -64.37 12.73
C MET A 1 8.91 -63.27 11.67
N VAL A 2 8.21 -63.46 10.54
CA VAL A 2 8.12 -62.46 9.45
C VAL A 2 6.87 -61.57 9.53
N LEU A 3 5.73 -62.10 9.99
CA LEU A 3 4.50 -61.30 10.16
C LEU A 3 4.63 -60.18 11.20
N ARG A 4 5.35 -60.37 12.31
CA ARG A 4 5.51 -59.32 13.34
C ARG A 4 6.23 -58.06 12.82
N LEU A 5 7.18 -58.18 11.90
CA LEU A 5 7.89 -57.03 11.34
C LEU A 5 7.02 -56.19 10.38
N TRP A 6 6.16 -56.83 9.58
CA TRP A 6 5.24 -56.13 8.67
C TRP A 6 4.20 -55.29 9.42
N TRP A 7 3.71 -55.80 10.55
CA TRP A 7 2.76 -55.07 11.41
C TRP A 7 3.38 -53.86 12.13
N ILE A 8 4.67 -53.91 12.45
CA ILE A 8 5.40 -52.78 13.06
C ILE A 8 5.69 -51.70 12.01
N ASN A 9 6.08 -52.11 10.79
CA ASN A 9 6.35 -51.18 9.68
C ASN A 9 5.12 -50.42 9.17
N LEU A 10 3.90 -50.95 9.34
CA LEU A 10 2.66 -50.25 9.00
C LEU A 10 2.18 -49.32 10.13
N LYS A 11 2.46 -49.65 11.40
CA LYS A 11 2.02 -48.86 12.56
C LYS A 11 2.75 -47.52 12.68
N VAL A 12 4.06 -47.49 12.42
CA VAL A 12 4.85 -46.25 12.49
C VAL A 12 4.35 -45.16 11.54
N PRO A 13 4.13 -45.40 10.23
CA PRO A 13 3.60 -44.36 9.34
C PRO A 13 2.15 -43.96 9.67
N LEU A 14 1.32 -44.87 10.18
CA LEU A 14 -0.03 -44.55 10.66
C LEU A 14 -0.02 -43.64 11.89
N ILE A 15 0.87 -43.91 12.86
CA ILE A 15 1.04 -43.05 14.04
C ILE A 15 1.57 -41.68 13.62
N SER A 16 2.56 -41.62 12.73
CA SER A 16 3.06 -40.35 12.20
C SER A 16 1.98 -39.55 11.46
N LEU A 17 1.15 -40.22 10.65
CA LEU A 17 0.02 -39.58 9.97
C LEU A 17 -1.03 -39.07 10.97
N PHE A 18 -1.30 -39.83 12.03
CA PHE A 18 -2.23 -39.42 13.09
C PHE A 18 -1.71 -38.19 13.85
N ILE A 19 -0.42 -38.18 14.20
CA ILE A 19 0.24 -37.02 14.84
C ILE A 19 0.20 -35.80 13.91
N LEU A 20 0.47 -35.97 12.61
CA LEU A 20 0.38 -34.89 11.63
C LEU A 20 -1.04 -34.34 11.50
N LEU A 21 -2.05 -35.23 11.53
CA LEU A 21 -3.46 -34.84 11.48
C LEU A 21 -3.87 -34.07 12.74
N GLU A 22 -3.52 -34.56 13.93
CA GLU A 22 -3.79 -33.88 15.19
C GLU A 22 -3.09 -32.52 15.27
N CYS A 23 -1.84 -32.44 14.82
CA CYS A 23 -1.09 -31.18 14.75
C CYS A 23 -1.73 -30.20 13.75
N SER A 24 -2.26 -30.69 12.63
CA SER A 24 -3.00 -29.89 11.65
C SER A 24 -4.33 -29.35 12.21
N ILE A 25 -5.05 -30.17 12.99
CA ILE A 25 -6.30 -29.76 13.65
C ILE A 25 -6.01 -28.74 14.76
N LEU A 26 -4.96 -28.94 15.55
CA LEU A 26 -4.57 -28.02 16.61
C LEU A 26 -4.13 -26.66 16.05
N THR A 27 -3.35 -26.65 14.96
CA THR A 27 -2.96 -25.40 14.29
C THR A 27 -4.16 -24.68 13.68
N ALA A 28 -5.09 -25.39 13.03
CA ALA A 28 -6.31 -24.79 12.48
C ALA A 28 -7.21 -24.18 13.56
N THR A 29 -7.42 -24.87 14.68
CA THR A 29 -8.22 -24.37 15.81
C THR A 29 -7.58 -23.17 16.50
N ALA A 30 -6.25 -23.17 16.66
CA ALA A 30 -5.50 -22.01 17.16
C ALA A 30 -5.66 -20.79 16.22
N LEU A 31 -5.58 -21.02 14.90
CA LEU A 31 -5.79 -19.97 13.89
C LEU A 31 -7.20 -19.38 13.94
N LEU A 32 -8.23 -20.24 14.06
CA LEU A 32 -9.62 -19.80 14.16
C LEU A 32 -9.86 -18.97 15.42
N ARG A 33 -9.32 -19.38 16.57
CA ARG A 33 -9.41 -18.61 17.82
C ARG A 33 -8.72 -17.26 17.70
N LEU A 34 -7.51 -17.22 17.14
CA LEU A 34 -6.76 -15.98 16.96
C LEU A 34 -7.48 -15.03 15.99
N ASN A 35 -8.09 -15.55 14.93
CA ASN A 35 -8.92 -14.77 14.02
C ASN A 35 -10.17 -14.21 14.71
N HIS A 36 -10.81 -14.98 15.60
CA HIS A 36 -11.97 -14.51 16.35
C HIS A 36 -11.62 -13.39 17.32
N THR A 37 -10.53 -13.55 18.10
CA THR A 37 -10.08 -12.51 19.04
C THR A 37 -9.62 -11.25 18.31
N LEU A 38 -8.96 -11.40 17.16
CA LEU A 38 -8.56 -10.27 16.32
C LEU A 38 -9.78 -9.53 15.74
N ARG A 39 -10.79 -10.26 15.27
CA ARG A 39 -12.06 -9.68 14.80
C ARG A 39 -12.75 -8.91 15.92
N GLU A 40 -12.90 -9.48 17.12
CA GLU A 40 -13.49 -8.77 18.26
C GLU A 40 -12.73 -7.48 18.63
N VAL A 41 -11.40 -7.47 18.48
CA VAL A 41 -10.59 -6.26 18.67
C VAL A 41 -10.88 -5.24 17.58
N ILE A 42 -10.91 -5.66 16.32
CA ILE A 42 -11.20 -4.79 15.17
C ILE A 42 -12.62 -4.21 15.28
N ASP A 43 -13.62 -5.04 15.57
CA ASP A 43 -15.02 -4.63 15.74
C ASP A 43 -15.11 -3.58 16.84
N ARG A 44 -14.46 -3.82 17.98
CA ARG A 44 -14.41 -2.85 19.08
C ARG A 44 -13.72 -1.54 18.69
N VAL A 45 -12.64 -1.59 17.92
CA VAL A 45 -11.94 -0.40 17.40
C VAL A 45 -12.88 0.41 16.51
N ASN A 46 -13.59 -0.26 15.60
CA ASN A 46 -14.53 0.38 14.68
C ASN A 46 -15.75 0.95 15.40
N GLU A 47 -16.40 0.18 16.28
CA GLU A 47 -17.60 0.59 17.01
C GLU A 47 -17.36 1.76 17.97
N LYS A 48 -16.18 1.84 18.60
CA LYS A 48 -15.90 2.84 19.63
C LYS A 48 -15.28 4.15 19.13
N GLY A 49 -14.64 4.13 17.96
CA GLY A 49 -13.93 5.30 17.46
C GLY A 49 -14.05 5.54 15.96
N GLY A 50 -14.70 4.65 15.20
CA GLY A 50 -15.00 4.90 13.79
C GLY A 50 -15.99 6.07 13.62
N PRO A 51 -15.93 6.79 12.47
CA PRO A 51 -14.98 6.59 11.38
C PRO A 51 -13.65 7.32 11.64
N TYR A 52 -12.55 6.73 11.19
CA TYR A 52 -11.19 7.25 11.34
C TYR A 52 -10.69 7.96 10.07
N ILE A 53 -9.73 8.86 10.25
CA ILE A 53 -8.85 9.31 9.16
C ILE A 53 -7.64 8.36 9.12
N GLY A 54 -7.41 7.74 7.96
CA GLY A 54 -6.25 6.90 7.73
C GLY A 54 -5.02 7.75 7.40
N LEU A 55 -3.99 7.72 8.23
CA LEU A 55 -2.76 8.47 8.04
C LEU A 55 -1.63 7.53 7.58
N VAL A 56 -1.22 7.65 6.32
CA VAL A 56 -0.27 6.72 5.70
C VAL A 56 1.08 7.41 5.50
N MET A 57 2.14 6.77 5.97
CA MET A 57 3.53 7.25 5.86
C MET A 57 4.43 6.18 5.26
N ALA A 58 5.46 6.58 4.53
CA ALA A 58 6.35 5.65 3.84
C ALA A 58 7.67 5.44 4.58
N TYR A 59 8.19 6.47 5.26
CA TYR A 59 9.52 6.48 5.87
C TYR A 59 9.48 6.62 7.40
N SER A 60 10.39 5.95 8.12
CA SER A 60 10.37 5.92 9.58
C SER A 60 10.56 7.30 10.22
N ALA A 61 11.30 8.20 9.56
CA ALA A 61 11.47 9.58 10.02
C ALA A 61 10.13 10.33 10.09
N GLU A 62 9.21 10.09 9.15
CA GLU A 62 7.88 10.72 9.12
C GLU A 62 7.07 10.30 10.35
N ALA A 63 7.07 9.00 10.67
CA ALA A 63 6.41 8.50 11.87
C ALA A 63 7.09 8.98 13.16
N HIS A 64 8.41 9.12 13.16
CA HIS A 64 9.14 9.67 14.29
C HIS A 64 8.71 11.10 14.58
N GLU A 65 8.55 11.96 13.56
CA GLU A 65 8.08 13.34 13.76
C GLU A 65 6.66 13.41 14.35
N LEU A 66 5.75 12.55 13.88
CA LEU A 66 4.41 12.47 14.49
C LEU A 66 4.49 12.06 15.96
N GLN A 67 5.31 11.08 16.30
CA GLN A 67 5.47 10.59 17.67
C GLN A 67 6.14 11.62 18.58
N SER A 68 7.21 12.26 18.12
CA SER A 68 7.98 13.25 18.88
C SER A 68 7.17 14.51 19.14
N SER A 69 6.25 14.88 18.23
CA SER A 69 5.38 16.04 18.41
C SER A 69 4.41 15.92 19.60
N GLY A 70 4.13 14.70 20.06
CA GLY A 70 3.19 14.43 21.16
C GLY A 70 1.71 14.73 20.83
N ILE A 71 1.38 15.09 19.59
CA ILE A 71 0.01 15.44 19.19
C ILE A 71 -0.88 14.22 18.99
N PHE A 72 -0.28 13.04 18.74
CA PHE A 72 -0.99 11.79 18.62
C PHE A 72 -1.20 11.17 20.01
N ILE A 73 -2.46 10.96 20.37
CA ILE A 73 -2.86 10.36 21.63
C ILE A 73 -3.33 8.93 21.34
N PRO A 74 -2.57 7.89 21.75
CA PRO A 74 -2.97 6.50 21.54
C PRO A 74 -4.28 6.16 22.25
N ASN A 75 -5.08 5.28 21.65
CA ASN A 75 -6.28 4.76 22.29
C ASN A 75 -5.91 3.98 23.57
N SER A 76 -6.65 4.21 24.66
CA SER A 76 -6.32 3.67 25.98
C SER A 76 -6.58 2.16 26.12
N ILE A 77 -7.40 1.57 25.24
CA ILE A 77 -7.78 0.15 25.28
C ILE A 77 -7.03 -0.62 24.19
N ASN A 78 -7.12 -0.16 22.95
CA ASN A 78 -6.51 -0.78 21.78
C ASN A 78 -5.62 0.22 21.07
N PRO A 79 -4.40 0.49 21.59
CA PRO A 79 -3.49 1.49 21.01
C PRO A 79 -2.95 1.11 19.62
N TRP A 80 -2.97 -0.18 19.27
CA TRP A 80 -2.64 -0.65 17.93
C TRP A 80 -3.28 -2.01 17.61
N VAL A 81 -3.31 -2.34 16.33
CA VAL A 81 -3.63 -3.67 15.79
C VAL A 81 -2.55 -4.05 14.78
N ASP A 82 -1.96 -5.24 14.91
CA ASP A 82 -0.96 -5.74 13.98
C ASP A 82 -1.61 -6.67 12.95
N LEU A 83 -1.52 -6.34 11.65
CA LEU A 83 -2.12 -7.09 10.54
C LEU A 83 -1.12 -7.21 9.38
N SER A 84 -0.93 -8.41 8.85
CA SER A 84 -0.09 -8.66 7.66
C SER A 84 1.31 -8.01 7.75
N GLY A 85 1.92 -8.09 8.93
CA GLY A 85 3.25 -7.52 9.22
C GLY A 85 3.28 -5.99 9.37
N ARG A 86 2.13 -5.33 9.53
CA ARG A 86 2.00 -3.87 9.68
C ARG A 86 1.30 -3.53 10.99
N ARG A 87 1.76 -2.46 11.63
CA ARG A 87 1.13 -1.92 12.83
C ARG A 87 0.22 -0.76 12.47
N PHE A 88 -1.06 -0.92 12.75
CA PHE A 88 -2.10 0.10 12.64
C PHE A 88 -2.26 0.74 14.01
N ASN A 89 -1.70 1.94 14.20
CA ASN A 89 -1.72 2.64 15.48
C ASN A 89 -3.02 3.43 15.60
N VAL A 90 -3.84 3.09 16.59
CA VAL A 90 -5.18 3.63 16.78
C VAL A 90 -5.12 4.70 17.86
N GLY A 91 -5.67 5.88 17.57
CA GLY A 91 -5.68 6.99 18.50
C GLY A 91 -6.40 8.21 17.95
N SER A 92 -5.97 9.38 18.39
CA SER A 92 -6.55 10.65 17.95
C SER A 92 -5.49 11.74 17.81
N ILE A 93 -5.77 12.73 16.96
CA ILE A 93 -5.02 13.98 16.84
C ILE A 93 -6.04 15.11 16.95
N ARG A 94 -5.92 15.96 17.98
CA ARG A 94 -6.86 17.08 18.22
C ARG A 94 -8.33 16.67 18.08
N GLU A 95 -8.72 15.62 18.82
CA GLU A 95 -10.08 15.03 18.85
C GLU A 95 -10.53 14.30 17.57
N VAL A 96 -9.75 14.35 16.49
CA VAL A 96 -10.02 13.57 15.29
C VAL A 96 -9.46 12.17 15.49
N ASN A 97 -10.31 11.15 15.36
CA ASN A 97 -9.90 9.75 15.42
C ASN A 97 -9.02 9.42 14.19
N VAL A 98 -7.82 8.91 14.45
CA VAL A 98 -6.80 8.62 13.44
C VAL A 98 -6.28 7.20 13.62
N ILE A 99 -6.14 6.50 12.49
CA ILE A 99 -5.31 5.29 12.42
C ILE A 99 -4.12 5.61 11.54
N TYR A 100 -2.91 5.60 12.12
CA TYR A 100 -1.70 5.78 11.33
C TYR A 100 -0.95 4.47 11.12
N VAL A 101 -0.41 4.29 9.91
CA VAL A 101 0.28 3.07 9.50
C VAL A 101 1.45 3.38 8.58
N MET A 102 2.54 2.65 8.77
CA MET A 102 3.67 2.66 7.85
C MET A 102 3.35 1.78 6.64
N SER A 103 3.24 2.37 5.45
CA SER A 103 3.10 1.59 4.22
C SER A 103 4.40 0.91 3.83
N GLY A 104 5.54 1.52 4.17
CA GLY A 104 6.82 1.25 3.53
C GLY A 104 6.89 1.87 2.13
N GLN A 105 8.02 1.65 1.45
CA GLN A 105 8.30 2.27 0.17
C GLN A 105 7.68 1.50 -1.00
N ARG A 106 7.42 2.23 -2.09
CA ARG A 106 6.92 1.74 -3.40
C ARG A 106 5.42 1.43 -3.41
N ARG A 107 4.85 1.46 -4.62
CA ARG A 107 3.41 1.39 -4.87
C ARG A 107 2.75 0.12 -4.39
N LEU A 108 3.37 -1.05 -4.55
CA LEU A 108 2.79 -2.33 -4.11
C LEU A 108 2.54 -2.33 -2.60
N ASN A 109 3.52 -1.84 -1.85
CA ASN A 109 3.43 -1.72 -0.39
C ASN A 109 2.37 -0.71 0.03
N ALA A 110 2.32 0.46 -0.62
CA ALA A 110 1.27 1.45 -0.39
C ALA A 110 -0.14 0.89 -0.68
N GLY A 111 -0.33 0.25 -1.84
CA GLY A 111 -1.60 -0.33 -2.27
C GLY A 111 -2.10 -1.41 -1.31
N ILE A 112 -1.25 -2.37 -0.93
CA ILE A 112 -1.63 -3.42 0.05
C ILE A 112 -1.98 -2.80 1.41
N THR A 113 -1.22 -1.80 1.85
CA THR A 113 -1.45 -1.16 3.15
C THR A 113 -2.77 -0.42 3.19
N VAL A 114 -3.06 0.39 2.17
CA VAL A 114 -4.32 1.14 2.04
C VAL A 114 -5.50 0.18 1.87
N GLN A 115 -5.33 -0.89 1.09
CA GLN A 115 -6.39 -1.89 0.93
C GLN A 115 -6.75 -2.55 2.27
N ILE A 116 -5.76 -3.01 3.05
CA ILE A 116 -6.00 -3.56 4.39
C ILE A 116 -6.65 -2.52 5.30
N LEU A 117 -6.20 -1.27 5.24
CA LEU A 117 -6.75 -0.18 6.05
C LEU A 117 -8.24 0.03 5.77
N LEU A 118 -8.63 0.06 4.50
CA LEU A 118 -10.02 0.27 4.06
C LEU A 118 -10.91 -0.97 4.28
N ASP A 119 -10.37 -2.18 4.16
CA ASP A 119 -11.15 -3.41 4.31
C ASP A 119 -11.42 -3.77 5.78
N VAL A 120 -10.54 -3.35 6.69
CA VAL A 120 -10.57 -3.78 8.09
C VAL A 120 -11.14 -2.71 9.03
N PHE A 121 -10.87 -1.44 8.76
CA PHE A 121 -11.25 -0.35 9.64
C PHE A 121 -12.34 0.52 9.02
N ASP A 122 -13.16 1.14 9.87
CA ASP A 122 -14.11 2.16 9.42
C ASP A 122 -13.38 3.46 9.09
N ILE A 123 -12.99 3.64 7.83
CA ILE A 123 -12.16 4.74 7.34
C ILE A 123 -12.98 5.73 6.53
N ARG A 124 -12.94 7.01 6.91
CA ARG A 124 -13.58 8.12 6.19
C ARG A 124 -12.76 8.61 4.99
N GLY A 125 -11.45 8.51 5.08
CA GLY A 125 -10.55 8.96 4.01
C GLY A 125 -9.09 8.80 4.40
N ILE A 126 -8.21 8.93 3.40
CA ILE A 126 -6.78 8.69 3.52
C ILE A 126 -6.02 10.01 3.34
N VAL A 127 -5.14 10.29 4.27
CA VAL A 127 -4.10 11.33 4.16
C VAL A 127 -2.76 10.63 4.06
N HIS A 128 -2.06 10.85 2.95
CA HIS A 128 -0.66 10.49 2.81
C HIS A 128 0.18 11.76 2.89
N TYR A 129 1.19 11.77 3.77
CA TYR A 129 2.18 12.83 3.80
C TYR A 129 3.58 12.23 3.85
N GLY A 130 4.54 13.01 3.39
CA GLY A 130 5.93 12.60 3.37
C GLY A 130 6.80 13.60 2.65
N THR A 131 8.05 13.22 2.45
CA THR A 131 9.03 14.04 1.72
C THR A 131 9.04 13.71 0.24
N ALA A 132 9.26 14.73 -0.60
CA ALA A 132 9.36 14.58 -2.05
C ALA A 132 10.43 15.49 -2.63
N GLY A 133 11.03 15.06 -3.75
CA GLY A 133 11.85 15.93 -4.60
C GLY A 133 10.98 16.76 -5.53
N SER A 134 11.42 17.96 -5.87
CA SER A 134 10.77 18.83 -6.84
C SER A 134 11.52 18.82 -8.18
N ALA A 135 10.76 18.79 -9.28
CA ALA A 135 11.25 19.13 -10.62
C ALA A 135 10.80 20.55 -11.06
N ASN A 136 10.18 21.30 -10.16
CA ASN A 136 9.79 22.69 -10.36
C ASN A 136 10.83 23.60 -9.69
N ASP A 137 11.57 24.33 -10.52
CA ASP A 137 12.65 25.24 -10.09
C ASP A 137 12.16 26.43 -9.26
N SER A 138 10.84 26.65 -9.19
CA SER A 138 10.24 27.69 -8.33
C SER A 138 10.00 27.23 -6.90
N LEU A 139 10.13 25.92 -6.60
CA LEU A 139 9.97 25.39 -5.25
C LEU A 139 11.32 25.28 -4.53
N SER A 140 11.34 25.64 -3.26
CA SER A 140 12.50 25.58 -2.37
C SER A 140 12.43 24.40 -1.41
N PHE A 141 13.58 24.04 -0.82
CA PHE A 141 13.60 23.07 0.27
C PHE A 141 12.77 23.55 1.45
N GLY A 142 11.91 22.67 1.97
CA GLY A 142 10.99 22.99 3.06
C GLY A 142 9.60 23.43 2.60
N ASP A 143 9.40 23.68 1.30
CA ASP A 143 8.08 24.00 0.77
C ASP A 143 7.12 22.82 0.94
N VAL A 144 5.91 23.10 1.44
CA VAL A 144 4.83 22.13 1.54
C VAL A 144 3.98 22.20 0.28
N SER A 145 3.98 21.11 -0.49
CA SER A 145 3.21 20.99 -1.73
C SER A 145 1.99 20.11 -1.56
N ILE A 146 0.85 20.54 -2.10
CA ILE A 146 -0.41 19.78 -2.13
C ILE A 146 -0.74 19.53 -3.59
N PRO A 147 -0.60 18.28 -4.09
CA PRO A 147 -0.84 17.99 -5.49
C PRO A 147 -2.35 18.02 -5.80
N LYS A 148 -2.75 18.73 -6.86
CA LYS A 148 -4.11 18.61 -7.42
C LYS A 148 -4.27 17.35 -8.25
N TYR A 149 -3.19 16.94 -8.93
CA TYR A 149 -3.14 15.75 -9.76
C TYR A 149 -1.91 14.92 -9.40
N VAL A 150 -2.02 13.60 -9.51
CA VAL A 150 -0.91 12.66 -9.44
C VAL A 150 -0.90 11.81 -10.70
N ALA A 151 0.28 11.38 -11.13
CA ALA A 151 0.43 10.49 -12.28
C ALA A 151 1.39 9.36 -11.92
N PHE A 152 1.17 8.19 -12.51
CA PHE A 152 2.16 7.14 -12.47
C PHE A 152 3.05 7.19 -13.72
N THR A 153 4.33 7.49 -13.54
CA THR A 153 5.27 7.74 -14.64
C THR A 153 6.21 6.57 -14.95
N GLY A 154 6.03 5.42 -14.30
CA GLY A 154 6.96 4.29 -14.40
C GLY A 154 6.51 3.14 -15.31
N SER A 155 5.42 3.32 -16.08
CA SER A 155 4.86 2.29 -16.95
C SER A 155 5.33 2.52 -18.38
N TRP A 156 6.13 1.60 -18.93
CA TRP A 156 6.70 1.74 -20.26
C TRP A 156 6.72 0.40 -20.99
N ASN A 157 6.40 0.42 -22.28
CA ASN A 157 6.55 -0.72 -23.17
C ASN A 157 7.80 -0.51 -24.03
N TRP A 158 8.65 -1.55 -24.10
CA TRP A 158 9.74 -1.55 -25.06
C TRP A 158 9.22 -1.83 -26.46
N LYS A 159 9.56 -0.98 -27.43
CA LYS A 159 9.12 -1.17 -28.82
C LYS A 159 10.02 -2.15 -29.56
N LYS A 160 9.40 -3.04 -30.33
CA LYS A 160 10.11 -4.06 -31.10
C LYS A 160 11.07 -3.40 -32.09
N PHE A 161 12.28 -3.93 -32.21
CA PHE A 161 13.22 -3.54 -33.25
C PHE A 161 12.56 -3.60 -34.64
N ASN A 162 12.83 -2.58 -35.48
CA ASN A 162 12.21 -2.37 -36.80
C ASN A 162 10.67 -2.17 -36.84
N SER A 163 10.00 -1.98 -35.70
CA SER A 163 8.60 -1.52 -35.70
C SER A 163 8.49 -0.06 -36.13
N GLN A 164 7.44 0.29 -36.86
CA GLN A 164 7.15 1.68 -37.20
C GLN A 164 6.73 2.45 -35.95
N LYS A 165 6.96 3.77 -35.95
CA LYS A 165 6.42 4.65 -34.91
C LYS A 165 4.90 4.60 -35.02
N THR A 166 4.26 4.19 -33.95
CA THR A 166 2.80 4.02 -33.87
C THR A 166 2.14 5.20 -33.18
N HIS A 167 2.78 5.79 -32.17
CA HIS A 167 2.23 6.88 -31.39
C HIS A 167 3.21 8.06 -31.23
N LEU A 168 2.67 9.26 -30.97
CA LEU A 168 3.46 10.49 -30.85
C LEU A 168 4.33 10.53 -29.60
N ASP A 169 3.90 9.85 -28.54
CA ASP A 169 4.49 9.77 -27.20
C ASP A 169 5.59 8.69 -27.06
N GLU A 170 6.07 8.14 -28.17
CA GLU A 170 7.22 7.24 -28.19
C GLU A 170 8.54 8.01 -28.01
N LEU A 171 9.32 7.64 -27.00
CA LEU A 171 10.72 8.04 -26.84
C LEU A 171 11.60 7.18 -27.75
N ILE A 172 12.16 7.74 -28.82
CA ILE A 172 13.05 7.02 -29.75
C ILE A 172 14.50 7.25 -29.33
N PHE A 173 15.20 6.22 -28.85
CA PHE A 173 16.56 6.34 -28.35
C PHE A 173 17.53 6.91 -29.38
N GLY A 174 17.40 6.48 -30.63
CA GLY A 174 18.23 6.93 -31.74
C GLY A 174 18.23 8.43 -32.00
N GLU A 175 17.19 9.15 -31.55
CA GLU A 175 17.11 10.62 -31.67
C GLU A 175 18.04 11.35 -30.67
N TYR A 176 18.57 10.61 -29.69
CA TYR A 176 19.46 11.09 -28.62
C TYR A 176 20.86 10.50 -28.71
N ASP A 177 21.14 9.65 -29.72
CA ASP A 177 22.47 9.10 -29.95
C ASP A 177 23.48 10.22 -30.31
N LEU A 178 24.70 10.06 -29.79
CA LEU A 178 25.83 10.94 -30.03
C LEU A 178 26.98 10.14 -30.66
N PRO A 179 27.79 10.74 -31.56
CA PRO A 179 27.69 12.11 -32.06
C PRO A 179 26.64 12.31 -33.15
N GLN A 180 26.15 11.23 -33.76
CA GLN A 180 25.17 11.28 -34.84
C GLN A 180 23.89 10.59 -34.41
N LYS A 181 22.78 11.30 -34.58
CA LYS A 181 21.43 10.77 -34.40
C LYS A 181 21.12 9.78 -35.53
N GLY A 182 20.40 8.70 -35.23
CA GLY A 182 20.06 7.70 -36.23
C GLY A 182 19.38 6.47 -35.65
N GLY A 183 18.98 5.54 -36.52
CA GLY A 183 18.38 4.29 -36.08
C GLY A 183 19.39 3.43 -35.32
N ASN A 184 19.03 2.97 -34.12
CA ASN A 184 19.81 2.03 -33.34
C ASN A 184 18.99 0.78 -32.97
N LEU A 185 19.66 -0.22 -32.40
CA LEU A 185 19.04 -1.50 -32.03
C LEU A 185 18.08 -1.39 -30.83
N LEU A 186 18.17 -0.30 -30.05
CA LEU A 186 17.36 -0.08 -28.86
C LEU A 186 15.94 0.40 -29.19
N ARG A 187 15.70 0.90 -30.41
CA ARG A 187 14.41 1.43 -30.88
C ARG A 187 13.88 2.56 -29.97
N GLY A 188 13.03 2.24 -29.01
CA GLY A 188 12.33 3.24 -28.20
C GLY A 188 11.40 2.66 -27.16
N LEU A 189 10.87 3.55 -26.32
CA LEU A 189 9.88 3.27 -25.29
C LEU A 189 8.57 3.98 -25.61
N GLU A 190 7.46 3.33 -25.29
CA GLU A 190 6.12 3.90 -25.34
C GLU A 190 5.57 3.96 -23.92
N PHE A 191 5.07 5.12 -23.52
CA PHE A 191 4.45 5.26 -22.22
C PHE A 191 3.14 4.45 -22.17
N LYS A 192 2.91 3.75 -21.06
CA LYS A 192 1.66 3.03 -20.83
C LYS A 192 0.83 3.79 -19.80
N THR A 193 -0.34 4.27 -20.22
CA THR A 193 -1.32 4.87 -19.31
C THR A 193 -1.87 3.85 -18.33
N GLU A 194 -2.37 4.33 -17.19
CA GLU A 194 -2.99 3.49 -16.18
C GLU A 194 -4.47 3.27 -16.48
N GLU A 195 -4.99 2.13 -16.06
CA GLU A 195 -6.42 1.81 -16.15
C GLU A 195 -7.12 2.27 -14.87
N PHE A 196 -8.17 3.07 -15.03
CA PHE A 196 -8.96 3.62 -13.93
C PHE A 196 -10.39 3.08 -13.98
N TYR A 197 -10.83 2.59 -12.82
CA TYR A 197 -12.16 2.02 -12.62
C TYR A 197 -12.95 2.92 -11.68
N SER A 198 -14.22 3.14 -12.00
CA SER A 198 -15.15 3.92 -11.19
C SER A 198 -16.51 3.24 -11.13
N VAL A 199 -17.24 3.47 -10.04
CA VAL A 199 -18.56 2.85 -9.84
C VAL A 199 -19.52 3.30 -10.93
N GLY A 200 -20.05 2.36 -11.70
CA GLY A 200 -21.03 2.63 -12.76
C GLY A 200 -20.46 3.17 -14.06
N GLU A 201 -19.14 3.29 -14.21
CA GLU A 201 -18.49 3.75 -15.44
C GLU A 201 -17.62 2.65 -16.07
N PRO A 202 -17.44 2.63 -17.41
CA PRO A 202 -16.46 1.76 -18.05
C PRO A 202 -15.04 2.15 -17.64
N MET A 203 -14.12 1.19 -17.72
CA MET A 203 -12.70 1.44 -17.52
C MET A 203 -12.20 2.54 -18.47
N LYS A 204 -11.41 3.46 -17.95
CA LYS A 204 -10.79 4.56 -18.70
C LYS A 204 -9.27 4.48 -18.59
N GLN A 205 -8.57 4.81 -19.66
CA GLN A 205 -7.14 5.05 -19.60
C GLN A 205 -6.86 6.48 -19.13
N VAL A 206 -5.99 6.63 -18.13
CA VAL A 206 -5.68 7.92 -17.53
C VAL A 206 -4.17 8.10 -17.38
N PHE A 207 -3.72 9.35 -17.54
CA PHE A 207 -2.39 9.78 -17.15
C PHE A 207 -2.44 10.50 -15.80
N TRP A 208 -3.32 11.50 -15.70
CA TRP A 208 -3.56 12.26 -14.46
C TRP A 208 -4.73 11.66 -13.68
N LEU A 209 -4.50 11.44 -12.39
CA LEU A 209 -5.52 11.16 -11.39
C LEU A 209 -5.73 12.44 -10.56
N GLU A 210 -6.93 12.99 -10.62
CA GLU A 210 -7.30 14.16 -9.81
C GLU A 210 -7.53 13.74 -8.35
N MET A 211 -7.02 14.54 -7.41
CA MET A 211 -7.35 14.38 -5.99
C MET A 211 -8.80 14.77 -5.76
N ASP A 212 -9.42 14.20 -4.72
CA ASP A 212 -10.77 14.59 -4.33
C ASP A 212 -10.85 16.12 -4.09
N PRO A 213 -11.76 16.85 -4.77
CA PRO A 213 -11.82 18.31 -4.69
C PRO A 213 -12.09 18.84 -3.28
N LEU A 214 -12.87 18.12 -2.45
CA LEU A 214 -13.16 18.54 -1.09
C LEU A 214 -11.89 18.46 -0.24
N TRP A 215 -11.18 17.34 -0.31
CA TRP A 215 -9.94 17.14 0.43
C TRP A 215 -8.84 18.09 -0.03
N PHE A 216 -8.71 18.29 -1.34
CA PHE A 216 -7.77 19.26 -1.91
C PHE A 216 -8.05 20.69 -1.39
N ASN A 217 -9.32 21.12 -1.39
CA ASN A 217 -9.70 22.45 -0.92
C ASN A 217 -9.49 22.64 0.59
N VAL A 218 -9.67 21.58 1.38
CA VAL A 218 -9.35 21.61 2.83
C VAL A 218 -7.85 21.72 3.03
N ALA A 219 -7.07 20.88 2.34
CA ALA A 219 -5.61 20.90 2.44
C ALA A 219 -5.04 22.25 1.98
N ALA A 220 -5.55 22.83 0.89
CA ALA A 220 -5.08 24.11 0.35
C ALA A 220 -5.23 25.31 1.29
N ARG A 221 -5.93 25.15 2.43
CA ARG A 221 -6.04 26.16 3.50
C ARG A 221 -4.91 26.08 4.53
N LEU A 222 -4.02 25.09 4.43
CA LEU A 222 -2.85 24.96 5.30
C LEU A 222 -2.02 26.25 5.24
N GLN A 223 -1.84 26.87 6.40
CA GLN A 223 -0.90 27.97 6.59
C GLN A 223 0.34 27.38 7.27
N VAL A 224 1.50 27.55 6.65
CA VAL A 224 2.77 27.22 7.29
C VAL A 224 3.08 28.37 8.24
N SER A 225 3.05 28.08 9.55
CA SER A 225 3.37 29.02 10.64
C SER A 225 4.86 29.19 10.83
#